data_AF-A0A1G6WX14-F1
#
_entry.id   AF-A0A1G6WX14-F1
#
_cell.length_a   1.000
_cell.length_b   1.000
_cell.length_c   1.000
_cell.angle_alpha   90.00
_cell.angle_beta   90.00
_cell.angle_gamma   90.00
#
_symmetry.space_group_name_H-M   'P 1'
#
loop_
_entity.id
_entity.type
_entity.pdbx_description
1 polymer ?
#
loop_
_entity_poly.entity_id
_entity_poly.type
_entity_poly.pdbx_seq_one_letter_code
_entity_poly.pdbx_strand_id
1 'polypeptide(L)' 'MAGVRRFEVVEHLSNTELNQAIEEVQKADETRFVRRLCCVKNLYDRKTQQQAGEAVGVSQPTSSRWARAWNES' A
#
# COMPACT_ATOMS: atom_id res chain seq x y z
N MET A 1 -10.51 1.67 23.23
CA MET A 1 -10.58 1.57 21.76
C MET A 1 -9.66 2.61 21.17
N ALA A 2 -8.42 2.26 20.83
CA ALA A 2 -7.51 3.19 20.17
C ALA A 2 -8.11 3.53 18.79
N GLY A 3 -8.47 4.80 18.57
CA GLY A 3 -9.02 5.25 17.30
C GLY A 3 -8.04 4.89 16.19
N VAL A 4 -8.42 3.95 15.34
CA VAL A 4 -7.58 3.49 14.24
C VAL A 4 -7.48 4.66 13.26
N ARG A 5 -6.40 5.42 13.35
CA ARG A 5 -6.17 6.57 12.47
C ARG A 5 -6.07 6.04 11.05
N ARG A 6 -6.99 6.47 10.19
CA ARG A 6 -6.87 6.25 8.74
C ARG A 6 -5.83 7.25 8.23
N PHE A 7 -4.81 6.75 7.55
CA PHE A 7 -3.82 7.59 6.90
C PHE A 7 -4.30 7.98 5.52
N GLU A 8 -4.11 9.24 5.17
CA GLU A 8 -4.48 9.77 3.87
C GLU A 8 -3.34 9.49 2.88
N VAL A 9 -3.63 8.71 1.84
CA VAL A 9 -2.70 8.37 0.78
C VAL A 9 -3.01 9.23 -0.43
N VAL A 10 -1.98 9.84 -1.03
CA VAL A 10 -2.12 10.63 -2.25
C VAL A 10 -2.34 9.69 -3.43
N GLU A 11 -3.35 9.97 -4.24
CA GLU A 11 -3.68 9.16 -5.41
C GLU A 11 -2.80 9.54 -6.62
N HIS A 12 -1.53 9.12 -6.63
CA HIS A 12 -0.60 9.37 -7.74
C HIS A 12 -0.92 8.56 -9.00
N LEU A 13 -1.49 7.36 -8.79
CA LEU A 13 -2.02 6.49 -9.83
C LEU A 13 -3.51 6.32 -9.57
N SER A 14 -4.31 6.22 -10.63
CA SER A 14 -5.68 5.72 -10.52
C SER A 14 -5.70 4.28 -10.03
N ASN A 15 -6.86 3.82 -9.56
CA ASN A 15 -7.03 2.43 -9.09
C ASN A 15 -6.66 1.40 -10.18
N THR A 16 -6.95 1.72 -11.45
CA THR A 16 -6.63 0.89 -12.62
C THR A 16 -5.14 0.89 -12.93
N GLU A 17 -4.49 2.05 -12.94
CA GLU A 17 -3.03 2.14 -13.18
C GLU A 17 -2.25 1.44 -12.07
N LEU A 18 -2.71 1.53 -10.82
CA LEU A 18 -2.11 0.81 -9.70
C LEU A 18 -2.23 -0.72 -9.86
N ASN A 19 -3.35 -1.21 -10.40
CA ASN A 19 -3.49 -2.64 -10.73
C ASN A 19 -2.50 -3.07 -11.81
N GLN A 20 -2.39 -2.30 -12.88
CA GLN A 20 -1.44 -2.57 -13.95
C GLN A 20 0.00 -2.57 -13.43
N ALA A 21 0.37 -1.61 -12.57
CA ALA A 21 1.69 -1.57 -11.95
C ALA A 21 1.96 -2.82 -11.09
N ILE A 22 0.96 -3.32 -10.34
CA ILE A 22 1.10 -4.57 -9.58
C ILE A 22 1.34 -5.76 -10.52
N GLU A 23 0.59 -5.87 -11.61
CA GLU A 23 0.74 -6.94 -12.60
C GLU A 23 2.12 -6.93 -13.27
N GLU A 24 2.61 -5.76 -13.67
CA GLU A 24 3.93 -5.63 -14.30
C GLU A 24 5.07 -6.00 -13.35
N VAL A 25 5.02 -5.52 -12.11
CA VAL A 25 6.02 -5.85 -11.08
C VAL A 25 5.95 -7.34 -10.71
N GLN A 26 4.77 -7.94 -10.73
CA GLN A 26 4.61 -9.38 -10.50
C GLN A 26 5.26 -10.21 -11.62
N LYS A 27 5.14 -9.79 -12.88
CA LYS A 27 5.83 -10.44 -14.01
C LYS A 27 7.35 -10.34 -13.91
N ALA A 28 7.87 -9.28 -13.30
CA ALA A 28 9.30 -9.06 -13.07
C ALA A 28 9.86 -9.83 -11.85
N ASP A 29 9.04 -10.62 -11.14
CA ASP A 29 9.38 -11.35 -9.91
C ASP A 29 9.93 -10.46 -8.77
N GLU A 30 9.57 -9.18 -8.80
CA GLU A 30 10.00 -8.19 -7.82
C GLU A 30 9.12 -8.22 -6.55
N THR A 31 9.18 -9.34 -5.82
CA THR A 31 8.30 -9.65 -4.67
C THR A 31 8.13 -8.49 -3.67
N ARG A 32 9.21 -7.74 -3.39
CA ARG A 32 9.17 -6.59 -2.47
C ARG A 32 8.30 -5.45 -3.00
N PHE A 33 8.39 -5.17 -4.29
CA PHE A 33 7.62 -4.09 -4.93
C PHE A 33 6.14 -4.49 -5.06
N VAL A 34 5.84 -5.76 -5.39
CA VAL A 34 4.46 -6.28 -5.38
C VAL A 34 3.80 -6.04 -4.03
N ARG A 35 4.45 -6.46 -2.93
CA ARG A 35 3.93 -6.27 -1.56
C ARG A 35 3.69 -4.80 -1.24
N ARG A 36 4.60 -3.91 -1.65
CA ARG A 36 4.46 -2.47 -1.41
C ARG A 36 3.28 -1.88 -2.16
N LEU A 37 3.11 -2.19 -3.44
CA LEU A 37 1.99 -1.70 -4.25
C LEU A 37 0.65 -2.28 -3.78
N CYS A 38 0.60 -3.56 -3.41
CA CYS A 38 -0.59 -4.16 -2.78
C CYS A 38 -0.95 -3.47 -1.45
N CYS A 39 0.05 -3.05 -0.66
CA CYS A 39 -0.18 -2.28 0.55
C CYS A 39 -0.81 -0.91 0.26
N VAL A 40 -0.29 -0.19 -0.75
CA VAL A 40 -0.86 1.08 -1.20
C VAL A 40 -2.31 0.90 -1.70
N LYS A 41 -2.57 -0.15 -2.47
CA LYS A 41 -3.92 -0.45 -2.96
C LYS A 41 -4.92 -0.67 -1.82
N ASN A 42 -4.50 -1.42 -0.79
CA ASN A 42 -5.31 -1.60 0.41
C ASN A 42 -5.66 -0.26 1.09
N LEU A 43 -4.77 0.72 1.07
CA LEU A 43 -5.03 2.06 1.63
C LEU A 43 -6.00 2.88 0.77
N TYR A 44 -5.94 2.75 -0.56
CA TYR A 44 -6.95 3.32 -1.47
C TYR A 44 -8.35 2.75 -1.14
N ASP A 45 -8.43 1.47 -0.82
CA ASP A 45 -9.65 0.79 -0.38
C ASP A 45 -10.07 1.14 1.07
N ARG A 46 -9.58 2.28 1.58
CA ARG A 46 -9.92 2.88 2.88
C ARG A 46 -9.54 2.01 4.10
N LYS A 47 -8.68 1.01 3.92
CA LYS A 47 -8.11 0.26 5.04
C LYS A 47 -7.14 1.14 5.85
N THR A 48 -6.97 0.80 7.11
CA THR A 48 -6.00 1.47 7.98
C THR A 48 -4.58 0.92 7.69
N GLN A 49 -3.51 1.62 8.12
CA GLN A 49 -2.16 1.09 7.88
C GLN A 49 -1.94 -0.28 8.54
N GLN A 50 -2.62 -0.54 9.65
CA GLN A 50 -2.59 -1.85 10.31
C GLN A 50 -3.18 -2.92 9.39
N GLN A 51 -4.42 -2.73 8.95
CA GLN A 51 -5.12 -3.68 8.08
C GLN A 51 -4.39 -3.88 6.73
N ALA A 52 -3.87 -2.80 6.15
CA ALA A 52 -3.10 -2.85 4.91
C ALA A 52 -1.77 -3.60 5.10
N GLY A 53 -1.10 -3.41 6.25
CA GLY A 53 0.13 -4.13 6.58
C GLY A 53 -0.10 -5.62 6.82
N GLU A 54 -1.10 -5.95 7.64
CA GLU A 54 -1.50 -7.33 7.92
C GLU A 54 -1.85 -8.09 6.63
N ALA A 55 -2.56 -7.46 5.70
CA ALA A 55 -2.94 -8.06 4.41
C ALA A 55 -1.74 -8.45 3.53
N VAL A 56 -0.57 -7.82 3.71
CA VAL A 56 0.66 -8.13 2.95
C VAL A 56 1.77 -8.72 3.81
N GLY A 57 1.46 -9.11 5.06
CA GLY A 57 2.39 -9.76 5.98
C GLY A 57 3.46 -8.84 6.57
N VAL A 58 3.19 -7.54 6.75
CA VAL A 58 4.11 -6.58 7.38
C VAL A 58 3.48 -5.86 8.58
N SER A 59 4.33 -5.33 9.46
CA SER A 59 3.87 -4.57 10.63
C SER A 59 3.28 -3.20 10.25
N GLN A 60 2.40 -2.66 11.11
CA GLN A 60 1.81 -1.33 10.93
C GLN A 60 2.85 -0.20 10.75
N PRO A 61 3.99 -0.18 11.46
CA PRO A 61 5.04 0.81 11.21
C PRO A 61 5.66 0.71 9.81
N THR A 62 5.83 -0.52 9.30
CA THR A 62 6.33 -0.75 7.95
C THR A 62 5.35 -0.23 6.89
N SER A 63 4.07 -0.57 7.05
CA SER A 63 3.00 -0.06 6.19
C SER A 63 2.92 1.48 6.22
N SER A 64 3.05 2.10 7.39
CA SER A 64 3.08 3.56 7.53
C SER A 64 4.26 4.21 6.81
N ARG A 65 5.45 3.61 6.88
CA ARG A 65 6.62 4.08 6.14
C ARG A 65 6.43 3.97 4.63
N TRP A 66 5.79 2.91 4.15
CA TRP A 66 5.50 2.74 2.72
C TRP A 66 4.49 3.76 2.21
N ALA A 67 3.43 4.02 2.97
CA ALA A 67 2.42 5.03 2.65
C ALA A 67 3.03 6.44 2.58
N ARG A 68 3.89 6.78 3.55
CA ARG A 68 4.62 8.06 3.53
C ARG A 68 5.53 8.17 2.32
N ALA A 69 6.33 7.14 2.06
CA ALA A 69 7.24 7.14 0.93
C ALA A 69 6.50 7.15 -0.42
N TRP A 70 5.27 6.62 -0.48
CA TRP A 70 4.39 6.77 -1.65
C TRP A 70 3.95 8.24 -1.81
N ASN A 71 3.44 8.87 -0.75
CA ASN A 71 3.01 10.28 -0.80
C ASN A 71 4.16 11.26 -1.15
N GLU A 72 5.41 10.90 -0.84
CA GLU A 72 6.61 11.68 -1.16
C GLU A 72 7.22 11.36 -2.54
N SER A 73 6.68 10.36 -3.26
CA SER A 73 7.11 9.98 -4.62
C SER A 73 6.49 10.87 -5.70
#